data_AF-A0A9D7WL89-F1
#
_entry.id   AF-A0A9D7WL89-F1
#
_cell.length_a   1.000
_cell.length_b   1.000
_cell.length_c   1.000
_cell.angle_alpha   90.00
_cell.angle_beta   90.00
_cell.angle_gamma   90.00
#
_symmetry.space_group_name_H-M   'P 1'
#
loop_
_entity.id
_entity.type
_entity.pdbx_description
1 polymer ?
#
loop_
_entity_poly.entity_id
_entity_poly.type
_entity_poly.pdbx_seq_one_letter_code
_entity_poly.pdbx_strand_id
1 'polypeptide(L)' 'MALSDHTSFGDIERLYGLSADDVKRIMRQNLKLGSYEAWRRRVRKFSDRREHYK' A
#
# COMPACT_ATOMS: atom_id res chain seq x y z
N MET A 1 8.11 -3.02 -12.50
CA MET A 1 8.38 -1.99 -11.47
C MET A 1 7.10 -1.82 -10.66
N ALA A 2 6.70 -2.75 -9.79
CA ALA A 2 7.34 -3.35 -8.60
C ALA A 2 7.23 -2.47 -7.35
N LEU A 3 5.99 -2.10 -6.97
CA LEU A 3 5.64 -2.16 -5.55
C LEU A 3 5.68 -3.65 -5.18
N SER A 4 6.90 -4.17 -4.97
CA SER A 4 7.08 -5.54 -4.48
C SER A 4 6.23 -5.67 -3.23
N ASP A 5 5.54 -6.79 -3.09
CA ASP A 5 4.59 -7.12 -2.02
C ASP A 5 5.18 -7.05 -0.58
N HIS A 6 6.35 -6.46 -0.40
CA HIS A 6 7.09 -6.35 0.86
C HIS A 6 7.21 -4.91 1.40
N THR A 7 6.82 -3.87 0.65
CA THR A 7 6.98 -2.49 1.12
C THR A 7 5.81 -2.09 2.01
N SER A 8 6.07 -1.83 3.30
CA SER A 8 5.02 -1.40 4.22
C SER A 8 4.71 0.09 4.10
N PHE A 9 3.50 0.51 4.50
CA PHE A 9 3.20 1.94 4.61
C PHE A 9 4.13 2.65 5.59
N GLY A 10 4.57 1.98 6.66
CA GLY A 10 5.55 2.54 7.60
C GLY A 10 6.93 2.76 6.98
N ASP A 11 7.37 1.86 6.08
CA ASP A 11 8.61 2.08 5.33
C ASP A 11 8.46 3.24 4.35
N ILE A 12 7.30 3.37 3.72
CA ILE A 12 7.01 4.48 2.80
C ILE A 12 6.95 5.81 3.57
N GLU A 13 6.34 5.82 4.76
CA GLU A 13 6.29 6.98 5.63
C GLU A 13 7.69 7.35 6.13
N ARG A 14 8.51 6.36 6.51
CA ARG A 14 9.89 6.60 6.96
C ARG A 14 10.80 7.11 5.84
N LEU A 15 10.66 6.58 4.62
CA LEU A 15 11.53 6.92 3.49
C LEU A 15 11.08 8.18 2.74
N TYR A 16 9.78 8.42 2.67
CA TYR A 16 9.20 9.48 1.82
C TYR A 16 8.35 10.48 2.60
N GLY A 17 8.11 10.28 3.90
CA GLY A 17 7.22 11.14 4.70
C GLY A 17 5.75 11.04 4.30
N LEU A 18 5.37 10.03 3.51
CA LEU A 18 4.02 9.88 2.99
C LEU A 18 3.18 8.99 3.91
N SER A 19 2.07 9.53 4.39
CA SER A 19 1.09 8.77 5.15
C SER A 19 0.46 7.67 4.28
N ALA A 20 -0.11 6.64 4.93
CA ALA A 20 -0.84 5.59 4.21
C ALA A 20 -1.98 6.17 3.35
N ASP A 21 -2.60 7.28 3.76
CA ASP A 21 -3.66 7.92 3.00
C ASP A 21 -3.14 8.71 1.79
N ASP A 22 -1.98 9.34 1.90
CA ASP A 22 -1.31 9.94 0.74
C ASP A 22 -0.93 8.90 -0.30
N VAL A 23 -0.40 7.76 0.15
CA VAL A 23 -0.08 6.64 -0.76
C VAL A 23 -1.35 6.14 -1.45
N LYS A 24 -2.47 5.97 -0.73
CA LYS A 24 -3.75 5.58 -1.35
C LYS A 24 -4.21 6.60 -2.39
N ARG A 25 -4.06 7.90 -2.11
CA ARG A 25 -4.44 8.98 -3.03
C ARG A 25 -3.59 8.96 -4.30
N ILE A 26 -2.28 8.82 -4.15
CA ILE A 26 -1.32 8.68 -5.27
C ILE A 26 -1.68 7.45 -6.11
N MET A 27 -1.90 6.30 -5.47
CA MET A 27 -2.24 5.06 -6.17
C MET A 27 -3.58 5.17 -6.91
N ARG A 28 -4.56 5.85 -6.33
CA ARG A 28 -5.87 6.10 -6.99
C ARG A 28 -5.74 7.00 -8.22
N GLN A 29 -4.82 7.96 -8.22
CA GLN A 29 -4.59 8.86 -9.35
C GLN A 29 -3.73 8.22 -10.45
N ASN A 30 -2.81 7.33 -10.08
CA ASN A 30 -1.84 6.75 -11.02
C ASN A 30 -2.27 5.40 -11.60
N LEU A 31 -3.14 4.65 -10.91
CA LEU A 31 -3.60 3.35 -11.38
C LEU A 31 -4.95 3.45 -12.10
N LYS A 32 -5.10 2.64 -13.16
CA LYS A 32 -6.42 2.35 -13.73
C LYS A 32 -7.28 1.65 -12.68
N LEU A 33 -8.61 1.84 -12.75
CA LEU A 33 -9.56 1.36 -11.75
C LEU A 33 -9.36 -0.14 -11.38
N GLY A 34 -9.25 -1.02 -12.39
CA GLY A 34 -9.02 -2.45 -12.15
C GLY A 34 -7.68 -2.78 -11.47
N SER A 35 -6.63 -2.01 -11.76
CA SER A 35 -5.33 -2.16 -11.11
C SER A 35 -5.37 -1.62 -9.67
N TYR A 36 -6.09 -0.53 -9.42
CA TYR A 36 -6.31 0.02 -8.09
C TYR A 36 -7.09 -0.96 -7.20
N GLU A 37 -8.13 -1.61 -7.72
CA GLU A 37 -8.86 -2.65 -6.98
C GLU A 37 -7.97 -3.84 -6.62
N ALA A 38 -7.19 -4.34 -7.57
CA ALA A 38 -6.26 -5.44 -7.32
C ALA A 38 -5.23 -5.06 -6.25
N TRP A 39 -4.70 -3.83 -6.30
CA TRP A 39 -3.81 -3.30 -5.28
C TRP A 39 -4.50 -3.20 -3.91
N ARG A 40 -5.74 -2.68 -3.83
CA ARG A 40 -6.50 -2.60 -2.57
C ARG A 40 -6.75 -3.96 -1.94
N ARG A 41 -7.04 -4.99 -2.75
CA ARG A 41 -7.18 -6.38 -2.27
C ARG A 41 -5.88 -6.89 -1.66
N ARG A 42 -4.73 -6.60 -2.29
CA ARG A 42 -3.41 -6.97 -1.74
C ARG A 42 -3.12 -6.23 -0.44
N VAL A 43 -3.32 -4.90 -0.42
CA VAL A 43 -3.15 -4.08 0.79
C VAL A 43 -3.97 -4.62 1.96
N ARG A 44 -5.24 -4.97 1.74
CA ARG A 44 -6.09 -5.55 2.80
C ARG A 44 -5.55 -6.88 3.33
N LYS A 45 -5.16 -7.80 2.44
CA LYS A 45 -4.52 -9.06 2.83
C LYS A 45 -3.21 -8.85 3.61
N PHE A 46 -2.46 -7.79 3.30
CA PHE A 46 -1.24 -7.42 4.01
C PHE A 46 -1.49 -6.80 5.39
N SER A 47 -2.56 -6.01 5.53
CA SER A 47 -2.98 -5.49 6.84
C SER A 47 -3.47 -6.60 7.76
N ASP A 48 -4.30 -7.53 7.28
CA ASP A 48 -4.83 -8.64 8.08
C ASP A 48 -3.71 -9.57 8.58
N ARG A 49 -2.64 -9.77 7.80
CA ARG A 49 -1.50 -10.60 8.20
C ARG A 49 -0.66 -10.02 9.35
N ARG A 50 -0.76 -8.71 9.62
CA ARG A 50 0.12 -8.02 10.58
C ARG A 50 -0.51 -7.70 11.93
N GLU A 51 -1.78 -8.01 12.14
CA GLU A 51 -2.34 -8.09 13.50
C GLU A 51 -1.60 -9.14 14.37
N HIS A 52 -0.83 -10.03 13.72
CA HIS A 52 -0.02 -11.10 14.31
C HIS A 52 1.49 -10.83 14.38
N TYR A 53 1.94 -9.57 14.45
CA TYR A 53 3.34 -9.28 14.79
C TYR A 53 3.37 -8.32 15.99
N LYS A 54 3.24 -8.91 17.18
CA LYS A 54 3.69 -8.33 18.46
C LYS A 54 5.07 -8.88 18.77
#